data_AF-A0A2S6WEI6-F1
#
_entry.id   AF-A0A2S6WEI6-F1
#
_cell.length_a   1.000
_cell.length_b   1.000
_cell.length_c   1.000
_cell.angle_alpha   90.00
_cell.angle_beta   90.00
_cell.angle_gamma   90.00
#
_symmetry.space_group_name_H-M   'P 1'
#
loop_
_entity.id
_entity.type
_entity.pdbx_description
1 polymer ?
#
loop_
_entity_poly.entity_id
_entity_poly.type
_entity_poly.pdbx_seq_one_letter_code
_entity_poly.pdbx_strand_id
1 'polypeptide(L)'
;MVVVEESTVTGVPAEQITLELENNRVTAVHGGSAAAELRRYASDGCCMRHALIGLNPKVRSAGGTQFEREKHAGAFYFGIDGLTPQGEVDRTAPGHAHCDCQFDQPTITLDGRPFVDNGYLLLHDDPEIHELAGKFGPADILLDPNPRLGLPPRYSR
;
A
#
# COMPACT_ATOMS: atom_id res chain seq x y z
N MET A 1 14.08 -2.82 -6.36
CA MET A 1 14.23 -3.17 -4.92
C MET A 1 13.25 -2.34 -4.13
N VAL A 2 12.58 -2.92 -3.14
CA VAL A 2 11.59 -2.24 -2.28
C VAL A 2 11.78 -2.68 -0.83
N VAL A 3 11.52 -1.77 0.11
CA VAL A 3 11.66 -2.01 1.56
C VAL A 3 10.27 -2.10 2.17
N VAL A 4 9.92 -3.28 2.69
CA VAL A 4 8.58 -3.56 3.22
C VAL A 4 8.50 -3.15 4.68
N GLU A 5 7.53 -2.31 5.03
CA GLU A 5 7.32 -1.83 6.40
C GLU A 5 6.52 -2.81 7.25
N GLU A 6 5.52 -3.46 6.64
CA GLU A 6 4.70 -4.50 7.24
C GLU A 6 4.22 -5.44 6.13
N SER A 7 4.01 -6.71 6.46
CA SER A 7 3.28 -7.61 5.57
C SER A 7 2.24 -8.43 6.32
N THR A 8 1.25 -8.95 5.61
CA THR A 8 0.22 -9.81 6.23
C THR A 8 0.80 -11.11 6.81
N VAL A 9 1.98 -11.51 6.34
CA VAL A 9 2.71 -12.70 6.80
C VAL A 9 3.54 -12.39 8.05
N THR A 10 4.31 -11.29 8.02
CA THR A 10 5.31 -11.00 9.05
C THR A 10 4.84 -10.02 10.12
N GLY A 11 3.70 -9.35 9.92
CA GLY A 11 3.36 -8.13 10.64
C GLY A 11 4.43 -7.06 10.45
N VAL A 12 4.56 -6.15 11.43
CA VAL A 12 5.66 -5.18 11.51
C VAL A 12 6.94 -5.92 11.94
N PRO A 13 7.93 -6.09 11.06
CA PRO A 13 9.12 -6.86 11.38
C PRO A 13 10.07 -6.04 12.27
N ALA A 14 10.78 -6.73 13.18
CA ALA A 14 11.81 -6.09 14.01
C ALA A 14 13.07 -5.69 13.20
N GLU A 15 13.23 -6.26 12.01
CA GLU A 15 14.34 -6.03 11.10
C GLU A 15 13.80 -5.71 9.71
N GLN A 16 14.54 -4.91 8.95
CA GLN A 16 14.14 -4.53 7.60
C GLN A 16 14.01 -5.76 6.67
N ILE A 17 12.89 -5.84 5.95
CA ILE A 17 12.71 -6.78 4.84
C ILE A 17 12.85 -6.02 3.54
N THR A 18 13.67 -6.54 2.64
CA THR A 18 13.87 -5.95 1.31
C THR A 18 13.57 -6.99 0.23
N LEU A 19 12.79 -6.61 -0.78
CA LEU A 19 12.45 -7.45 -1.92
C LEU A 19 13.10 -6.92 -3.19
N GLU A 20 13.69 -7.80 -3.98
CA GLU A 20 14.08 -7.54 -5.36
C GLU A 20 13.01 -8.09 -6.29
N LEU A 21 12.57 -7.26 -7.24
CA LEU A 21 11.54 -7.61 -8.21
C LEU A 21 12.07 -7.35 -9.61
N GLU A 22 11.94 -8.33 -10.48
CA GLU A 22 12.31 -8.26 -11.89
C GLU A 22 11.29 -9.03 -12.73
N ASN A 23 10.82 -8.45 -13.84
CA ASN A 23 9.87 -9.11 -14.76
C ASN A 23 8.65 -9.74 -14.04
N ASN A 24 8.07 -9.00 -13.09
CA ASN A 24 6.93 -9.42 -12.25
C ASN A 24 7.22 -10.58 -11.26
N ARG A 25 8.49 -10.93 -11.03
CA ARG A 25 8.90 -11.99 -10.10
C ARG A 25 9.75 -11.43 -8.98
N VAL A 26 9.56 -11.96 -7.77
CA VAL A 26 10.50 -11.70 -6.66
C VAL A 26 11.74 -12.56 -6.90
N THR A 27 12.88 -11.92 -7.13
CA THR A 27 14.16 -12.59 -7.42
C THR A 27 15.01 -12.80 -6.17
N ALA A 28 14.84 -11.92 -5.17
CA ALA A 28 15.50 -12.05 -3.88
C ALA A 28 14.64 -11.45 -2.77
N VAL A 29 14.77 -12.05 -1.59
CA VAL A 29 14.23 -11.53 -0.33
C VAL A 29 15.43 -11.38 0.60
N HIS A 30 15.62 -10.23 1.23
CA HIS A 30 16.73 -9.92 2.14
C HIS A 30 16.21 -9.50 3.51
N GLY A 31 17.01 -9.76 4.55
CA GLY A 31 16.68 -9.55 5.96
C GLY A 31 16.97 -10.80 6.80
N GLY A 32 16.67 -10.76 8.10
CA GLY A 32 16.85 -11.89 9.00
C GLY A 32 15.62 -12.78 9.13
N SER A 33 15.08 -12.92 10.33
CA SER A 33 14.08 -13.95 10.66
C SER A 33 12.77 -13.78 9.89
N ALA A 34 12.25 -12.55 9.79
CA ALA A 34 11.02 -12.26 9.06
C ALA A 34 11.16 -12.49 7.54
N ALA A 35 12.32 -12.17 6.97
CA ALA A 35 12.63 -12.51 5.57
C ALA A 35 12.69 -14.02 5.35
N ALA A 36 13.23 -14.79 6.32
CA ALA A 36 13.23 -16.25 6.25
C ALA A 36 11.82 -16.86 6.38
N GLU A 37 10.90 -16.21 7.10
CA GLU A 37 9.49 -16.59 7.12
C GLU A 37 8.82 -16.37 5.77
N LEU A 38 9.03 -15.20 5.15
CA LEU A 38 8.48 -14.90 3.83
C LEU A 38 8.97 -15.88 2.75
N ARG A 39 10.28 -16.24 2.76
CA ARG A 39 10.83 -17.26 1.85
C ARG A 39 10.21 -18.65 2.05
N ARG A 40 9.81 -19.00 3.28
CA ARG A 40 9.13 -20.28 3.57
C ARG A 40 7.65 -20.24 3.21
N TYR A 41 7.02 -19.08 3.33
CA TYR A 41 5.61 -18.89 3.01
C TYR A 41 5.31 -19.16 1.53
N ALA A 42 6.24 -18.83 0.65
CA ALA A 42 6.16 -19.07 -0.79
C ALA A 42 7.48 -19.68 -1.31
N SER A 43 7.71 -20.94 -0.96
CA SER A 43 8.96 -21.67 -1.21
C SER A 43 9.31 -21.83 -2.68
N ASP A 44 8.29 -21.88 -3.55
CA ASP A 44 8.47 -22.05 -5.00
C ASP A 44 8.67 -20.69 -5.72
N GLY A 45 8.83 -19.62 -4.95
CA GLY A 45 8.97 -18.24 -5.41
C GLY A 45 7.65 -17.47 -5.41
N CYS A 46 7.72 -16.17 -5.73
CA CYS A 46 6.56 -15.29 -5.75
C CYS A 46 6.51 -14.42 -7.00
N CYS A 47 5.31 -13.96 -7.35
CA CYS A 47 5.08 -12.89 -8.32
C CYS A 47 4.23 -11.77 -7.73
N MET A 48 4.38 -10.55 -8.23
CA MET A 48 3.46 -9.45 -7.88
C MET A 48 2.11 -9.71 -8.54
N ARG A 49 1.04 -9.64 -7.74
CA ARG A 49 -0.34 -9.89 -8.16
C ARG A 49 -1.12 -8.60 -8.41
N HIS A 50 -0.94 -7.63 -7.53
CA HIS A 50 -1.64 -6.36 -7.54
C HIS A 50 -0.81 -5.29 -6.83
N ALA A 51 -0.98 -4.05 -7.24
CA ALA A 51 -0.35 -2.87 -6.65
C ALA A 51 -1.40 -1.76 -6.60
N LEU A 52 -1.60 -1.15 -5.44
CA LEU A 52 -2.67 -0.20 -5.18
C LEU A 52 -2.16 1.00 -4.39
N ILE A 53 -2.80 2.14 -4.63
CA ILE A 53 -2.54 3.41 -3.97
C ILE A 53 -3.78 3.75 -3.14
N GLY A 54 -3.59 4.06 -1.87
CA GLY A 54 -4.67 4.54 -1.02
C GLY A 54 -5.09 5.95 -1.41
N LEU A 55 -6.40 6.22 -1.37
CA LEU A 55 -7.00 7.49 -1.81
C LEU A 55 -7.87 8.15 -0.74
N ASN A 56 -7.98 7.58 0.46
CA ASN A 56 -8.88 8.09 1.49
C ASN A 56 -8.13 8.95 2.51
N PRO A 57 -8.29 10.30 2.50
CA PRO A 57 -7.62 11.18 3.46
C PRO A 57 -8.08 10.98 4.91
N LYS A 58 -9.22 10.30 5.13
CA LYS A 58 -9.82 10.16 6.48
C LYS A 58 -9.56 8.82 7.14
N VAL A 59 -8.84 7.94 6.47
CA VAL A 59 -8.34 6.70 7.06
C VAL A 59 -7.12 7.03 7.94
N ARG A 60 -6.96 6.34 9.07
CA ARG A 60 -5.77 6.52 9.92
C ARG A 60 -4.59 5.77 9.32
N SER A 61 -3.44 6.43 9.22
CA SER A 61 -2.15 5.76 8.98
C SER A 61 -1.51 5.35 10.33
N ALA A 62 -1.13 6.34 11.15
CA ALA A 62 -0.47 6.06 12.42
C ALA A 62 -1.35 5.26 13.41
N GLY A 63 -0.84 4.09 13.84
CA GLY A 63 -1.52 3.19 14.78
C GLY A 63 -2.71 2.43 14.18
N GLY A 64 -2.97 2.55 12.88
CA GLY A 64 -3.93 1.72 12.16
C GLY A 64 -3.39 0.31 11.91
N THR A 65 -4.28 -0.65 11.70
CA THR A 65 -3.88 -1.97 11.19
C THR A 65 -3.48 -1.89 9.73
N GLN A 66 -2.70 -2.84 9.21
CA GLN A 66 -2.31 -2.88 7.79
C GLN A 66 -3.47 -2.59 6.82
N PHE A 67 -4.58 -3.33 6.96
CA PHE A 67 -5.78 -3.18 6.10
C PHE A 67 -6.50 -1.85 6.26
N GLU A 68 -6.29 -1.13 7.36
CA GLU A 68 -6.72 0.26 7.48
C GLU A 68 -5.74 1.14 6.71
N ARG A 69 -4.44 1.05 7.02
CA ARG A 69 -3.37 1.90 6.45
C ARG A 69 -3.29 1.84 4.92
N GLU A 70 -3.52 0.68 4.32
CA GLU A 70 -3.51 0.50 2.85
C GLU A 70 -4.46 1.45 2.10
N LYS A 71 -5.52 1.92 2.78
CA LYS A 71 -6.55 2.81 2.21
C LYS A 71 -6.21 4.29 2.39
N HIS A 72 -5.26 4.61 3.27
CA HIS A 72 -4.88 5.98 3.58
C HIS A 72 -4.36 6.69 2.33
N ALA A 73 -4.80 7.93 2.11
CA ALA A 73 -4.36 8.70 0.95
C ALA A 73 -2.83 8.81 0.91
N GLY A 74 -2.23 8.38 -0.20
CA GLY A 74 -0.79 8.41 -0.41
C GLY A 74 -0.03 7.19 0.13
N ALA A 75 -0.69 6.27 0.83
CA ALA A 75 -0.12 4.96 1.12
C ALA A 75 -0.05 4.09 -0.14
N PHE A 76 0.82 3.09 -0.13
CA PHE A 76 0.95 2.11 -1.19
C PHE A 76 1.02 0.71 -0.61
N TYR A 77 0.45 -0.25 -1.34
CA TYR A 77 0.72 -1.65 -1.07
C TYR A 77 0.76 -2.44 -2.37
N PHE A 78 1.50 -3.54 -2.35
CA PHE A 78 1.34 -4.58 -3.36
C PHE A 78 1.23 -5.94 -2.70
N GLY A 79 0.46 -6.81 -3.31
CA GLY A 79 0.43 -8.22 -2.92
C GLY A 79 1.31 -9.06 -3.81
N ILE A 80 1.98 -10.02 -3.19
CA ILE A 80 2.67 -11.11 -3.87
C ILE A 80 1.89 -12.41 -3.67
N ASP A 81 1.84 -13.21 -4.73
CA ASP A 81 1.32 -14.57 -4.69
C ASP A 81 2.48 -15.55 -4.82
N GLY A 82 2.39 -16.67 -4.08
CA GLY A 82 3.24 -17.82 -4.29
C GLY A 82 2.99 -18.45 -5.66
N LEU A 83 4.07 -18.96 -6.25
CA LEU A 83 4.03 -19.71 -7.50
C LEU A 83 3.64 -21.16 -7.25
N THR A 84 3.18 -21.84 -8.30
CA THR A 84 3.05 -23.30 -8.28
C THR A 84 4.42 -23.97 -8.14
N PRO A 85 4.49 -25.27 -7.80
CA PRO A 85 5.76 -26.02 -7.79
C PRO A 85 6.48 -26.05 -9.16
N GLN A 86 5.78 -25.73 -10.26
CA GLN A 86 6.35 -25.58 -11.60
C GLN A 86 6.86 -24.15 -11.88
N GLY A 87 6.75 -23.24 -10.92
CA GLY A 87 7.16 -21.83 -11.04
C GLY A 87 6.16 -20.96 -11.80
N GLU A 88 4.91 -21.41 -11.95
CA GLU A 88 3.86 -20.72 -12.72
C GLU A 88 2.91 -19.95 -11.81
N VAL A 89 2.22 -18.95 -12.37
CA VAL A 89 1.18 -18.20 -11.66
C VAL A 89 -0.14 -18.96 -11.79
N ASP A 90 -0.72 -19.41 -10.68
CA ASP A 90 -2.08 -19.96 -10.69
C ASP A 90 -3.11 -18.82 -10.68
N ARG A 91 -3.86 -18.70 -11.78
CA ARG A 91 -4.94 -17.72 -11.95
C ARG A 91 -6.33 -18.31 -11.79
N THR A 92 -6.43 -19.61 -11.54
CA THR A 92 -7.71 -20.33 -11.50
C THR A 92 -8.37 -20.32 -10.13
N ALA A 93 -7.62 -19.96 -9.09
CA ALA A 93 -8.07 -19.88 -7.71
C ALA A 93 -7.64 -18.54 -7.06
N PRO A 94 -8.16 -18.18 -5.87
CA PRO A 94 -7.56 -17.16 -5.02
C PRO A 94 -6.06 -17.44 -4.84
N GLY A 95 -5.25 -16.38 -4.78
CA GLY A 95 -3.78 -16.49 -4.76
C GLY A 95 -3.28 -17.47 -3.71
N HIS A 96 -2.48 -18.45 -4.14
CA HIS A 96 -1.76 -19.34 -3.21
C HIS A 96 -0.73 -18.49 -2.45
N ALA A 97 -0.65 -18.67 -1.12
CA ALA A 97 0.30 -17.93 -0.29
C ALA A 97 0.30 -16.41 -0.57
N HIS A 98 -0.88 -15.79 -0.48
CA HIS A 98 -1.04 -14.35 -0.71
C HIS A 98 -0.47 -13.52 0.44
N CYS A 99 0.39 -12.55 0.11
CA CYS A 99 1.04 -11.68 1.07
C CYS A 99 0.99 -10.22 0.61
N ASP A 100 0.22 -9.38 1.31
CA ASP A 100 0.21 -7.94 1.07
C ASP A 100 1.38 -7.28 1.80
N CYS A 101 2.12 -6.43 1.09
CA CYS A 101 3.29 -5.69 1.57
C CYS A 101 2.95 -4.19 1.59
N GLN A 102 3.06 -3.57 2.77
CA GLN A 102 2.65 -2.19 3.06
C GLN A 102 3.83 -1.20 2.98
N PHE A 103 3.53 0.01 2.51
CA PHE A 103 4.41 1.17 2.43
C PHE A 103 3.61 2.44 2.81
N ASP A 104 3.90 3.04 3.96
CA ASP A 104 3.14 4.16 4.50
C ASP A 104 3.54 5.50 3.90
N GLN A 105 4.83 5.69 3.60
CA GLN A 105 5.37 6.97 3.08
C GLN A 105 6.13 6.81 1.76
N PRO A 106 5.52 6.20 0.72
CA PRO A 106 6.19 6.01 -0.56
C PRO A 106 6.33 7.32 -1.33
N THR A 107 7.24 7.33 -2.30
CA THR A 107 7.22 8.27 -3.43
C THR A 107 6.83 7.48 -4.67
N ILE A 108 5.79 7.93 -5.37
CA ILE A 108 5.21 7.22 -6.53
C ILE A 108 5.17 8.16 -7.72
N THR A 109 5.67 7.69 -8.85
CA THR A 109 5.52 8.36 -10.15
C THR A 109 4.68 7.51 -11.10
N LEU A 110 3.76 8.14 -11.82
CA LEU A 110 3.00 7.55 -12.92
C LEU A 110 3.47 8.18 -14.24
N ASP A 111 3.93 7.36 -15.19
CA ASP A 111 4.49 7.83 -16.47
C ASP A 111 5.56 8.93 -16.31
N GLY A 112 6.39 8.80 -15.27
CA GLY A 112 7.45 9.76 -14.93
C GLY A 112 6.97 11.05 -14.24
N ARG A 113 5.68 11.19 -13.95
CA ARG A 113 5.10 12.33 -13.22
C ARG A 113 4.88 11.98 -11.76
N PRO A 114 5.27 12.82 -10.79
CA PRO A 114 4.95 12.62 -9.38
C PRO A 114 3.44 12.47 -9.17
N PHE A 115 3.05 11.49 -8.37
CA PHE A 115 1.66 11.23 -7.98
C PHE A 115 1.50 11.17 -6.46
N VAL A 116 2.48 10.57 -5.77
CA VAL A 116 2.65 10.65 -4.32
C VAL A 116 4.07 11.12 -4.02
N ASP A 117 4.21 12.08 -3.12
CA ASP A 117 5.51 12.57 -2.63
C ASP A 117 5.63 12.33 -1.12
N ASN A 118 6.53 11.43 -0.72
CA ASN A 118 6.76 11.05 0.68
C ASN A 118 5.46 10.77 1.48
N GLY A 119 4.55 9.99 0.91
CA GLY A 119 3.23 9.68 1.49
C GLY A 119 2.15 10.73 1.30
N TYR A 120 2.44 11.88 0.68
CA TYR A 120 1.44 12.90 0.36
C TYR A 120 0.85 12.68 -1.04
N LEU A 121 -0.47 12.49 -1.13
CA LEU A 121 -1.18 12.33 -2.40
C LEU A 121 -1.37 13.68 -3.09
N LEU A 122 -0.61 13.94 -4.16
CA LEU A 122 -0.60 15.22 -4.87
C LEU A 122 -1.93 15.58 -5.52
N LEU A 123 -2.79 14.58 -5.78
CA LEU A 123 -4.15 14.79 -6.26
C LEU A 123 -4.99 15.65 -5.30
N HIS A 124 -4.63 15.71 -4.02
CA HIS A 124 -5.31 16.58 -3.08
C HIS A 124 -5.11 18.06 -3.35
N ASP A 125 -4.04 18.47 -4.05
CA ASP A 125 -3.81 19.87 -4.42
C ASP A 125 -4.41 20.23 -5.79
N ASP A 126 -5.01 19.25 -6.48
CA ASP A 126 -5.56 19.46 -7.81
C ASP A 126 -6.79 20.41 -7.73
N PRO A 127 -6.80 21.53 -8.49
CA PRO A 127 -7.89 22.49 -8.44
C PRO A 127 -9.26 21.91 -8.77
N GLU A 128 -9.34 20.94 -9.69
CA GLU A 128 -10.60 20.29 -10.07
C GLU A 128 -11.12 19.39 -8.94
N ILE A 129 -10.20 18.72 -8.23
CA ILE A 129 -10.53 17.90 -7.05
C ILE A 129 -10.95 18.77 -5.88
N HIS A 130 -10.27 19.90 -5.64
CA HIS A 130 -10.68 20.89 -4.65
C HIS A 130 -12.08 21.45 -4.96
N GLU A 131 -12.34 21.85 -6.21
CA GLU A 131 -13.65 22.35 -6.62
C GLU A 131 -14.74 21.28 -6.43
N LEU A 132 -14.47 20.04 -6.80
CA LEU A 132 -15.38 18.92 -6.61
C LEU A 132 -15.67 18.65 -5.13
N ALA A 133 -14.63 18.60 -4.29
CA ALA A 133 -14.77 18.41 -2.85
C ALA A 133 -15.57 19.54 -2.20
N GLY A 134 -15.41 20.78 -2.69
CA GLY A 134 -16.16 21.96 -2.27
C GLY A 134 -17.68 21.80 -2.34
N LYS A 135 -18.19 20.92 -3.22
CA LYS A 135 -19.63 20.60 -3.34
C LYS A 135 -20.17 19.82 -2.15
N PHE A 136 -19.29 19.22 -1.34
CA PHE A 136 -19.65 18.34 -0.22
C PHE A 136 -19.24 18.91 1.16
N GLY A 137 -18.53 20.04 1.18
CA GLY A 137 -18.05 20.70 2.39
C GLY A 137 -16.74 21.46 2.14
N PRO A 138 -16.11 22.03 3.18
CA PRO A 138 -14.84 22.73 3.02
C PRO A 138 -13.76 21.77 2.50
N ALA A 139 -13.29 21.98 1.26
CA ALA A 139 -12.34 21.10 0.57
C ALA A 139 -11.07 20.86 1.40
N ASP A 140 -10.50 21.92 1.97
CA ASP A 140 -9.31 21.86 2.82
C ASP A 140 -9.51 20.95 4.03
N ILE A 141 -10.75 20.84 4.55
CA ILE A 141 -11.06 19.92 5.64
C ILE A 141 -11.27 18.50 5.12
N LEU A 142 -11.92 18.34 3.96
CA LEU A 142 -12.22 17.01 3.40
C LEU A 142 -10.99 16.30 2.85
N LEU A 143 -10.04 17.05 2.28
CA LEU A 143 -8.84 16.53 1.64
C LEU A 143 -7.62 16.49 2.59
N ASP A 144 -7.67 17.16 3.75
CA ASP A 144 -6.59 17.05 4.74
C ASP A 144 -6.43 15.58 5.20
N PRO A 145 -5.26 14.95 4.98
CA PRO A 145 -5.00 13.57 5.39
C PRO A 145 -4.87 13.40 6.92
N ASN A 146 -4.94 14.48 7.71
CA ASN A 146 -4.91 14.41 9.16
C ASN A 146 -6.17 13.70 9.70
N PRO A 147 -6.03 12.48 10.26
CA PRO A 147 -7.18 11.67 10.64
C PRO A 147 -7.83 12.14 11.95
N ARG A 148 -7.30 13.17 12.60
CA ARG A 148 -7.82 13.73 13.87
C ARG A 148 -8.83 14.87 13.65
N LEU A 149 -9.05 15.31 12.42
CA LEU A 149 -10.05 16.32 12.14
C LEU A 149 -11.46 15.76 12.30
N GLY A 150 -12.22 16.35 13.23
CA GLY A 150 -13.66 16.15 13.29
C GLY A 150 -14.29 16.73 12.02
N LEU A 151 -14.86 15.86 11.19
CA LEU A 151 -15.64 16.32 10.04
C LEU A 151 -16.80 17.19 10.54
N PRO A 152 -17.13 18.31 9.86
CA PRO A 152 -18.34 19.04 10.18
C PRO A 152 -19.53 18.07 10.13
N PRO A 153 -20.47 18.14 11.09
CA PRO A 153 -21.58 17.21 11.15
C PRO A 153 -22.30 17.18 9.79
N ARG A 154 -22.49 15.98 9.23
CA ARG A 154 -23.15 15.74 7.93
C ARG A 154 -24.55 16.36 7.84
N TYR A 155 -25.15 16.71 8.98
CA TYR A 155 -26.44 17.37 9.09
C TYR A 155 -26.31 18.55 10.04
N SER A 156 -26.12 19.76 9.49
CA SER A 156 -26.49 20.98 10.21
C SER A 156 -27.95 21.30 9.88
N ARG A 157 -28.84 20.76 10.73
CA ARG A 157 -30.31 20.88 10.76
C ARG A 157 -31.10 20.17 9.67
#